data_AF-A0A971BMF8-F1
#
_entry.id   AF-A0A971BMF8-F1
#
_cell.length_a   1.000
_cell.length_b   1.000
_cell.length_c   1.000
_cell.angle_alpha   90.00
_cell.angle_beta   90.00
_cell.angle_gamma   90.00
#
_symmetry.space_group_name_H-M   'P 1'
#
loop_
_entity.id
_entity.type
_entity.pdbx_description
1 polymer ?
#
loop_
_entity_poly.entity_id
_entity_poly.type
_entity_poly.pdbx_seq_one_letter_code
_entity_poly.pdbx_strand_id
1 'polypeptide(L)'
;MSLSRSDINNTNNLFLLWEQELIIRNDLRQGARSVQEVKIETADDLDLLYRALYFSGNTDFFTLLINNLSNTTALNWLANAPDRLVEEFWLFLPWYMQHHAISPDNLQFLIRLYKSELKPEYQIIINHLNLSQVQYLISRTANPELRQLLKKHETLLINKRQQAYYGLADKSRLPYPTIYGDKSDIIVQTLDLLAASEKIHFSDPYGSERFTQQLLVAESLFQCGLIDDSIAYLKRIYREYEQENRLVALLDEQRIVKNMSQQLRRLLPLHSLLTRQVQPKQHVLYLYEQHFPRLLPDEASLLYLDLYLKLLDYLSRDDSVFPYDVQLICQQLEQKRPGDKELFSVMANSFSTGEENLLPITLAISNRLTSMPHEAFILSEFLRILLIKGYLVQDIEIFNQVLNTYAALWHWVPSSLFINPAIAEQIGWANSSLRQYFEKVLDLLHYYHDETFFHELKNRADLFRKKDESARREILFGKLTGVIT
;
A
#
# COMPACT_ATOMS: atom_id res chain seq x y z
N MET A 1 -15.99 -22.96 28.33
CA MET A 1 -16.33 -23.97 29.37
C MET A 1 -17.27 -23.33 30.39
N SER A 2 -18.31 -24.01 30.90
CA SER A 2 -18.99 -23.58 32.14
C SER A 2 -18.32 -24.28 33.31
N LEU A 3 -17.99 -23.51 34.36
CA LEU A 3 -17.40 -24.02 35.60
C LEU A 3 -18.52 -24.48 36.55
N SER A 4 -19.60 -25.06 36.01
CA SER A 4 -20.88 -25.19 36.72
C SER A 4 -20.73 -26.03 38.00
N ARG A 5 -20.73 -25.33 39.14
CA ARG A 5 -20.80 -25.89 40.50
C ARG A 5 -22.20 -26.41 40.88
N SER A 6 -23.11 -26.64 39.92
CA SER A 6 -24.49 -27.04 40.23
C SER A 6 -24.57 -28.33 41.06
N ASP A 7 -23.52 -29.17 41.03
CA ASP A 7 -23.47 -30.42 41.78
C ASP A 7 -22.66 -30.34 43.09
N ILE A 8 -21.94 -29.25 43.34
CA ILE A 8 -21.01 -29.11 44.49
C ILE A 8 -21.75 -28.64 45.76
N ASN A 9 -22.80 -27.83 45.62
CA ASN A 9 -23.53 -27.28 46.78
C ASN A 9 -24.54 -28.26 47.42
N ASN A 10 -24.71 -29.47 46.88
CA ASN A 10 -25.69 -30.45 47.37
C ASN A 10 -25.11 -31.57 48.26
N THR A 11 -23.80 -31.56 48.54
CA THR A 11 -23.16 -32.58 49.40
C THR A 11 -22.58 -31.99 50.67
N ASN A 12 -23.16 -32.36 51.83
CA ASN A 12 -22.73 -31.90 53.17
C ASN A 12 -21.39 -32.51 53.66
N ASN A 13 -20.50 -32.99 52.77
CA ASN A 13 -19.23 -33.62 53.17
C ASN A 13 -18.02 -32.77 52.72
N LEU A 14 -17.46 -32.02 53.67
CA LEU A 14 -16.32 -31.13 53.49
C LEU A 14 -15.10 -31.82 52.86
N PHE A 15 -14.82 -33.08 53.22
CA PHE A 15 -13.64 -33.79 52.74
C PHE A 15 -13.74 -34.17 51.26
N LEU A 16 -14.94 -34.56 50.80
CA LEU A 16 -15.18 -34.86 49.39
C LEU A 16 -15.10 -33.60 48.52
N LEU A 17 -15.58 -32.46 49.04
CA LEU A 17 -15.45 -31.17 48.37
C LEU A 17 -13.99 -30.75 48.20
N TRP A 18 -13.16 -30.96 49.21
CA TRP A 18 -11.73 -30.66 49.15
C TRP A 18 -10.97 -31.59 48.20
N GLU A 19 -11.28 -32.89 48.21
CA GLU A 19 -10.66 -33.85 47.30
C GLU A 19 -10.98 -33.52 45.84
N GLN A 20 -12.24 -33.22 45.53
CA GLN A 20 -12.68 -32.81 44.20
C GLN A 20 -12.04 -31.48 43.76
N GLU A 21 -11.96 -30.48 44.66
CA GLU A 21 -11.30 -29.22 44.34
C GLU A 21 -9.80 -29.42 44.08
N LEU A 22 -9.14 -30.31 44.83
CA LEU A 22 -7.71 -30.59 44.67
C LEU A 22 -7.41 -31.26 43.33
N ILE A 23 -8.27 -32.18 42.88
CA ILE A 23 -8.18 -32.80 41.54
C ILE A 23 -8.29 -31.72 40.46
N ILE A 24 -9.30 -30.83 40.54
CA ILE A 24 -9.48 -29.75 39.56
C ILE A 24 -8.28 -28.81 39.53
N ARG A 25 -7.73 -28.43 40.68
CA ARG A 25 -6.52 -27.58 40.76
C ARG A 25 -5.31 -28.27 40.14
N ASN A 26 -5.16 -29.57 40.32
CA ASN A 26 -4.05 -30.33 39.72
C ASN A 26 -4.20 -30.42 38.20
N ASP A 27 -5.41 -30.70 37.70
CA ASP A 27 -5.70 -30.74 36.25
C ASP A 27 -5.43 -29.39 35.57
N LEU A 28 -5.80 -28.28 36.23
CA LEU A 28 -5.53 -26.93 35.75
C LEU A 28 -4.02 -26.61 35.68
N ARG A 29 -3.22 -27.12 36.63
CA ARG A 29 -1.76 -26.91 36.67
C ARG A 29 -0.99 -27.76 35.67
N GLN A 30 -1.48 -28.97 35.37
CA GLN A 30 -0.81 -29.91 34.46
C GLN A 30 -1.06 -29.61 32.97
N GLY A 31 -1.73 -28.49 32.64
CA GLY A 31 -1.86 -28.01 31.27
C GLY A 31 -2.73 -28.89 30.37
N ALA A 32 -3.58 -29.75 30.94
CA ALA A 32 -4.44 -30.64 30.15
C ALA A 32 -5.48 -29.89 29.28
N ARG A 33 -5.63 -28.57 29.44
CA ARG A 33 -6.61 -27.73 28.72
C ARG A 33 -6.05 -26.33 28.44
N SER A 34 -6.33 -25.81 27.24
CA SER A 34 -5.97 -24.46 26.81
C SER A 34 -6.60 -23.40 27.73
N VAL A 35 -5.76 -22.61 28.40
CA VAL A 35 -6.14 -21.51 29.31
C VAL A 35 -6.98 -20.43 28.60
N GLN A 36 -6.96 -20.37 27.27
CA GLN A 36 -7.60 -19.34 26.46
C GLN A 36 -9.13 -19.51 26.28
N GLU A 37 -9.70 -20.68 26.59
CA GLU A 37 -11.12 -20.99 26.34
C GLU A 37 -12.02 -21.00 27.61
N VAL A 38 -11.46 -20.61 28.75
CA VAL A 38 -12.18 -20.59 30.03
C VAL A 38 -12.99 -19.30 30.13
N LYS A 39 -14.32 -19.43 30.18
CA LYS A 39 -15.25 -18.33 30.45
C LYS A 39 -15.59 -18.34 31.94
N ILE A 40 -15.39 -17.21 32.59
CA ILE A 40 -15.73 -17.03 34.00
C ILE A 40 -17.19 -16.58 34.10
N GLU A 41 -18.00 -17.34 34.83
CA GLU A 41 -19.42 -17.05 35.03
C GLU A 41 -19.67 -16.48 36.44
N THR A 42 -18.94 -16.96 37.46
CA THR A 42 -19.13 -16.60 38.87
C THR A 42 -17.85 -16.10 39.56
N ALA A 43 -17.98 -15.47 40.73
CA ALA A 43 -16.82 -15.07 41.55
C ALA A 43 -16.07 -16.27 42.14
N ASP A 44 -16.81 -17.34 42.45
CA ASP A 44 -16.31 -18.61 42.94
C ASP A 44 -15.36 -19.32 41.96
N ASP A 45 -15.63 -19.15 40.67
CA ASP A 45 -14.78 -19.63 39.58
C ASP A 45 -13.42 -18.94 39.59
N LEU A 46 -13.42 -17.63 39.84
CA LEU A 46 -12.20 -16.83 39.96
C LEU A 46 -11.41 -17.18 41.21
N ASP A 47 -12.07 -17.40 42.34
CA ASP A 47 -11.40 -17.86 43.56
C ASP A 47 -10.74 -19.23 43.38
N LEU A 48 -11.38 -20.13 42.63
CA LEU A 48 -10.80 -21.42 42.28
C LEU A 48 -9.55 -21.24 41.40
N LEU A 49 -9.65 -20.43 40.34
CA LEU A 49 -8.53 -20.16 39.42
C LEU A 49 -7.38 -19.44 40.12
N TYR A 50 -7.68 -18.50 41.00
CA TYR A 50 -6.68 -17.83 41.84
C TYR A 50 -5.93 -18.84 42.70
N ARG A 51 -6.63 -19.71 43.45
CA ARG A 51 -6.00 -20.73 44.28
C ARG A 51 -5.26 -21.81 43.47
N ALA A 52 -5.70 -22.08 42.24
CA ALA A 52 -5.09 -23.05 41.35
C ALA A 52 -3.80 -22.50 40.71
N LEU A 53 -3.84 -21.30 40.13
CA LEU A 53 -2.86 -20.81 39.16
C LEU A 53 -1.98 -19.67 39.67
N TYR A 54 -2.47 -18.77 40.54
CA TYR A 54 -1.68 -17.61 40.98
C TYR A 54 -0.41 -18.04 41.74
N PHE A 55 -0.53 -19.02 42.64
CA PHE A 55 0.59 -19.50 43.44
C PHE A 55 1.51 -20.50 42.71
N SER A 56 1.21 -20.88 41.46
CA SER A 56 2.07 -21.79 40.70
C SER A 56 3.27 -21.10 40.06
N GLY A 57 3.35 -19.76 40.17
CA GLY A 57 4.43 -18.95 39.57
C GLY A 57 4.29 -18.76 38.06
N ASN A 58 3.19 -19.23 37.46
CA ASN A 58 2.90 -19.07 36.04
C ASN A 58 2.02 -17.84 35.79
N THR A 59 2.32 -17.08 34.74
CA THR A 59 1.59 -15.88 34.31
C THR A 59 0.20 -16.17 33.76
N ASP A 60 -0.14 -17.45 33.55
CA ASP A 60 -1.41 -17.94 33.02
C ASP A 60 -2.63 -17.39 33.77
N PHE A 61 -2.55 -17.17 35.08
CA PHE A 61 -3.64 -16.60 35.86
C PHE A 61 -4.01 -15.19 35.38
N PHE A 62 -3.01 -14.31 35.21
CA PHE A 62 -3.26 -12.94 34.78
C PHE A 62 -3.70 -12.86 33.31
N THR A 63 -3.15 -13.72 32.45
CA THR A 63 -3.62 -13.86 31.06
C THR A 63 -5.10 -14.24 30.99
N LEU A 64 -5.52 -15.23 31.78
CA LEU A 64 -6.92 -15.66 31.85
C LEU A 64 -7.81 -14.54 32.39
N LEU A 65 -7.36 -13.86 33.44
CA LEU A 65 -8.06 -12.74 34.04
C LEU A 65 -8.32 -11.65 33.00
N ILE A 66 -7.27 -11.18 32.29
CA ILE A 66 -7.38 -10.13 31.27
C ILE A 66 -8.41 -10.49 30.19
N ASN A 67 -8.40 -11.73 29.71
CA ASN A 67 -9.34 -12.19 28.68
C ASN A 67 -10.82 -12.21 29.16
N ASN A 68 -11.05 -12.17 30.46
CA ASN A 68 -12.38 -12.16 31.07
C ASN A 68 -12.76 -10.81 31.71
N LEU A 69 -11.90 -9.78 31.67
CA LEU A 69 -12.18 -8.46 32.26
C LEU A 69 -13.28 -7.66 31.53
N SER A 70 -13.79 -8.15 30.40
CA SER A 70 -15.02 -7.63 29.81
C SER A 70 -16.27 -7.99 30.63
N ASN A 71 -16.21 -9.05 31.45
CA ASN A 71 -17.27 -9.46 32.37
C ASN A 71 -17.24 -8.63 33.66
N THR A 72 -18.40 -8.10 34.07
CA THR A 72 -18.59 -7.39 35.35
C THR A 72 -18.22 -8.22 36.58
N THR A 73 -18.42 -9.54 36.55
CA THR A 73 -18.05 -10.43 37.65
C THR A 73 -16.55 -10.41 37.90
N ALA A 74 -15.75 -10.52 36.84
CA ALA A 74 -14.28 -10.50 36.93
C ALA A 74 -13.76 -9.12 37.36
N LEU A 75 -14.38 -8.05 36.87
CA LEU A 75 -14.03 -6.68 37.27
C LEU A 75 -14.28 -6.42 38.74
N ASN A 76 -15.46 -6.80 39.25
CA ASN A 76 -15.81 -6.60 40.65
C ASN A 76 -14.96 -7.48 41.57
N TRP A 77 -14.59 -8.68 41.11
CA TRP A 77 -13.67 -9.54 41.85
C TRP A 77 -12.29 -8.90 41.96
N LEU A 78 -11.71 -8.44 40.83
CA LEU A 78 -10.40 -7.78 40.82
C LEU A 78 -10.39 -6.49 41.64
N ALA A 79 -11.48 -5.71 41.60
CA ALA A 79 -11.61 -4.48 42.39
C ALA A 79 -11.63 -4.72 43.91
N ASN A 80 -12.03 -5.92 44.35
CA ASN A 80 -12.08 -6.33 45.76
C ASN A 80 -10.95 -7.31 46.13
N ALA A 81 -10.00 -7.56 45.22
CA ALA A 81 -8.91 -8.48 45.46
C ALA A 81 -7.87 -7.89 46.43
N PRO A 82 -7.00 -8.72 47.03
CA PRO A 82 -5.94 -8.24 47.91
C PRO A 82 -5.01 -7.24 47.19
N ASP A 83 -4.59 -6.18 47.88
CA ASP A 83 -3.78 -5.09 47.29
C ASP A 83 -2.54 -5.60 46.54
N ARG A 84 -1.85 -6.59 47.11
CA ARG A 84 -0.69 -7.22 46.48
C ARG A 84 -1.00 -7.83 45.10
N LEU A 85 -2.16 -8.47 44.94
CA LEU A 85 -2.55 -9.06 43.66
C LEU A 85 -2.85 -7.96 42.63
N VAL A 86 -3.47 -6.87 43.07
CA VAL A 86 -3.77 -5.72 42.23
C VAL A 86 -2.49 -5.03 41.76
N GLU A 87 -1.50 -4.86 42.65
CA GLU A 87 -0.17 -4.34 42.30
C GLU A 87 0.54 -5.22 41.27
N GLU A 88 0.60 -6.54 41.50
CA GLU A 88 1.21 -7.50 40.58
C GLU A 88 0.49 -7.53 39.21
N PHE A 89 -0.84 -7.37 39.20
CA PHE A 89 -1.61 -7.24 37.96
C PHE A 89 -1.21 -6.01 37.15
N TRP A 90 -1.09 -4.84 37.79
CA TRP A 90 -0.71 -3.61 37.10
C TRP A 90 0.72 -3.65 36.57
N LEU A 91 1.63 -4.34 37.26
CA LEU A 91 3.00 -4.57 36.79
C LEU A 91 3.06 -5.55 35.61
N PHE A 92 2.17 -6.55 35.58
CA PHE A 92 2.09 -7.54 34.51
C PHE A 92 1.46 -6.98 33.22
N LEU A 93 0.48 -6.09 33.33
CA LEU A 93 -0.33 -5.63 32.20
C LEU A 93 0.49 -4.99 31.05
N PRO A 94 1.50 -4.12 31.28
CA PRO A 94 2.35 -3.60 30.21
C PRO A 94 3.08 -4.70 29.42
N TRP A 95 3.61 -5.71 30.12
CA TRP A 95 4.26 -6.86 29.46
C TRP A 95 3.26 -7.61 28.58
N TYR A 96 2.05 -7.87 29.08
CA TYR A 96 1.01 -8.54 28.31
C TYR A 96 0.61 -7.75 27.06
N MET A 97 0.40 -6.44 27.19
CA MET A 97 0.05 -5.56 26.07
C MET A 97 1.13 -5.46 25.00
N GLN A 98 2.41 -5.61 25.38
CA GLN A 98 3.52 -5.59 24.44
C GLN A 98 3.59 -6.87 23.60
N HIS A 99 3.16 -8.02 24.13
CA HIS A 99 3.31 -9.33 23.49
C HIS A 99 1.99 -9.86 22.87
N HIS A 100 0.87 -9.20 23.14
CA HIS A 100 -0.45 -9.62 22.64
C HIS A 100 -1.23 -8.46 22.02
N ALA A 101 -1.84 -8.72 20.85
CA ALA A 101 -2.74 -7.79 20.20
C ALA A 101 -4.11 -7.79 20.90
N ILE A 102 -4.43 -6.73 21.65
CA ILE A 102 -5.69 -6.61 22.40
C ILE A 102 -6.68 -5.75 21.61
N SER A 103 -7.90 -6.24 21.42
CA SER A 103 -8.98 -5.47 20.78
C SER A 103 -9.40 -4.28 21.64
N PRO A 104 -9.82 -3.14 21.04
CA PRO A 104 -10.25 -1.96 21.81
C PRO A 104 -11.38 -2.24 22.79
N ASP A 105 -12.32 -3.13 22.45
CA ASP A 105 -13.44 -3.51 23.32
C ASP A 105 -12.98 -4.16 24.62
N ASN A 106 -11.92 -4.98 24.56
CA ASN A 106 -11.35 -5.67 25.71
C ASN A 106 -10.53 -4.73 26.62
N LEU A 107 -10.35 -3.46 26.26
CA LEU A 107 -9.64 -2.47 27.09
C LEU A 107 -10.59 -1.60 27.93
N GLN A 108 -11.91 -1.77 27.84
CA GLN A 108 -12.87 -0.97 28.61
C GLN A 108 -12.68 -1.09 30.14
N PHE A 109 -12.09 -2.18 30.62
CA PHE A 109 -11.79 -2.34 32.05
C PHE A 109 -10.88 -1.23 32.57
N LEU A 110 -10.00 -0.68 31.74
CA LEU A 110 -9.13 0.45 32.10
C LEU A 110 -9.94 1.68 32.50
N ILE A 111 -11.14 1.88 31.93
CA ILE A 111 -12.02 2.99 32.32
C ILE A 111 -12.64 2.73 33.70
N ARG A 112 -13.05 1.48 33.95
CA ARG A 112 -13.78 1.08 35.16
C ARG A 112 -12.87 0.97 36.40
N LEU A 113 -11.62 0.56 36.21
CA LEU A 113 -10.65 0.38 37.29
C LEU A 113 -9.83 1.65 37.59
N TYR A 114 -10.05 2.75 36.85
CA TYR A 114 -9.27 3.97 37.03
C TYR A 114 -9.55 4.60 38.38
N LYS A 115 -8.49 4.81 39.15
CA LYS A 115 -8.44 5.62 40.37
C LYS A 115 -7.37 6.69 40.20
N SER A 116 -7.61 7.89 40.74
CA SER A 116 -6.66 9.01 40.63
C SER A 116 -5.31 8.71 41.27
N GLU A 117 -5.27 7.82 42.27
CA GLU A 117 -4.05 7.34 42.93
C GLU A 117 -3.16 6.51 41.99
N LEU A 118 -3.74 5.79 41.02
CA LEU A 118 -3.04 4.89 40.08
C LEU A 118 -2.51 5.61 38.83
N LYS A 119 -2.42 6.95 38.89
CA LYS A 119 -1.96 7.78 37.78
C LYS A 119 -0.59 7.37 37.21
N PRO A 120 0.45 7.05 38.02
CA PRO A 120 1.74 6.66 37.46
C PRO A 120 1.69 5.31 36.73
N GLU A 121 0.97 4.32 37.27
CA GLU A 121 0.78 3.00 36.66
C GLU A 121 0.00 3.11 35.35
N TYR A 122 -1.08 3.92 35.34
CA TYR A 122 -1.85 4.21 34.13
C TYR A 122 -1.03 4.92 33.06
N GLN A 123 -0.09 5.80 33.43
CA GLN A 123 0.78 6.45 32.45
C GLN A 123 1.66 5.44 31.71
N ILE A 124 2.15 4.40 32.41
CA ILE A 124 2.93 3.31 31.80
C ILE A 124 2.05 2.53 30.83
N ILE A 125 0.85 2.12 31.28
CA ILE A 125 -0.10 1.35 30.46
C ILE A 125 -0.53 2.12 29.21
N ILE A 126 -0.85 3.42 29.36
CA ILE A 126 -1.28 4.27 28.25
C ILE A 126 -0.18 4.37 27.19
N ASN A 127 1.10 4.39 27.57
CA ASN A 127 2.20 4.46 26.61
C ASN A 127 2.26 3.25 25.66
N HIS A 128 1.67 2.11 26.03
CA HIS A 128 1.59 0.91 25.18
C HIS A 128 0.33 0.88 24.29
N LEU A 129 -0.59 1.83 24.43
CA LEU A 129 -1.79 1.91 23.60
C LEU A 129 -1.48 2.51 22.22
N ASN A 130 -2.09 1.94 21.19
CA ASN A 130 -2.07 2.49 19.83
C ASN A 130 -3.18 3.54 19.61
N LEU A 131 -3.15 4.23 18.47
CA LEU A 131 -4.06 5.35 18.20
C LEU A 131 -5.53 4.93 18.21
N SER A 132 -5.90 3.78 17.63
CA SER A 132 -7.28 3.32 17.57
C SER A 132 -7.82 2.94 18.95
N GLN A 133 -7.00 2.29 19.79
CA GLN A 133 -7.33 1.98 21.17
C GLN A 133 -7.52 3.26 22.00
N VAL A 134 -6.62 4.24 21.86
CA VAL A 134 -6.74 5.53 22.57
C VAL A 134 -8.01 6.27 22.18
N GLN A 135 -8.29 6.40 20.87
CA GLN A 135 -9.50 7.05 20.36
C GLN A 135 -10.78 6.37 20.85
N TYR A 136 -10.79 5.05 20.83
CA TYR A 136 -11.88 4.25 21.37
C TYR A 136 -12.12 4.55 22.85
N LEU A 137 -11.07 4.53 23.69
CA LEU A 137 -11.19 4.82 25.11
C LEU A 137 -11.61 6.28 25.39
N ILE A 138 -11.10 7.26 24.63
CA ILE A 138 -11.51 8.67 24.73
C ILE A 138 -13.00 8.84 24.50
N SER A 139 -13.56 8.10 23.54
CA SER A 139 -15.00 8.16 23.20
C SER A 139 -15.91 7.61 24.31
N ARG A 140 -15.39 6.76 25.20
CA ARG A 140 -16.17 6.04 26.23
C ARG A 140 -15.85 6.45 27.67
N THR A 141 -14.79 7.21 27.91
CA THR A 141 -14.46 7.70 29.25
C THR A 141 -15.19 9.01 29.59
N ALA A 142 -15.89 9.03 30.72
CA ALA A 142 -16.46 10.23 31.31
C ALA A 142 -15.52 10.88 32.35
N ASN A 143 -14.46 10.20 32.77
CA ASN A 143 -13.53 10.71 33.78
C ASN A 143 -12.62 11.79 33.16
N PRO A 144 -12.61 13.03 33.68
CA PRO A 144 -11.87 14.15 33.08
C PRO A 144 -10.36 13.97 33.14
N GLU A 145 -9.82 13.36 34.20
CA GLU A 145 -8.37 13.15 34.37
C GLU A 145 -7.85 12.07 33.42
N LEU A 146 -8.52 10.92 33.37
CA LEU A 146 -8.18 9.85 32.43
C LEU A 146 -8.33 10.33 30.98
N ARG A 147 -9.36 11.12 30.69
CA ARG A 147 -9.55 11.72 29.37
C ARG A 147 -8.41 12.66 28.99
N GLN A 148 -7.89 13.45 29.94
CA GLN A 148 -6.72 14.30 29.69
C GLN A 148 -5.45 13.47 29.43
N LEU A 149 -5.21 12.40 30.19
CA LEU A 149 -4.06 11.50 29.97
C LEU A 149 -4.11 10.86 28.57
N LEU A 150 -5.29 10.35 28.19
CA LEU A 150 -5.50 9.75 26.88
C LEU A 150 -5.35 10.79 25.75
N LYS A 151 -5.91 12.00 25.89
CA LYS A 151 -5.73 13.08 24.88
C LYS A 151 -4.27 13.52 24.74
N LYS A 152 -3.52 13.57 25.85
CA LYS A 152 -2.09 13.89 25.83
C LYS A 152 -1.32 12.84 25.04
N HIS A 153 -1.61 11.55 25.27
CA HIS A 153 -1.00 10.46 24.51
C HIS A 153 -1.45 10.43 23.06
N GLU A 154 -2.73 10.68 22.77
CA GLU A 154 -3.24 10.83 21.40
C GLU A 154 -2.47 11.92 20.64
N THR A 155 -2.28 13.08 21.26
CA THR A 155 -1.51 14.18 20.68
C THR A 155 -0.05 13.78 20.44
N LEU A 156 0.56 13.06 21.39
CA LEU A 156 1.92 12.52 21.22
C LEU A 156 2.01 11.51 20.06
N LEU A 157 1.06 10.59 19.93
CA LEU A 157 1.01 9.62 18.84
C LEU A 157 0.79 10.31 17.49
N ILE A 158 -0.11 11.28 17.42
CA ILE A 158 -0.35 12.10 16.22
C ILE A 158 0.92 12.87 15.85
N ASN A 159 1.57 13.54 16.81
CA ASN A 159 2.80 14.30 16.55
C ASN A 159 3.95 13.38 16.12
N LYS A 160 4.12 12.23 16.77
CA LYS A 160 5.10 11.22 16.35
C LYS A 160 4.82 10.73 14.92
N ARG A 161 3.55 10.48 14.58
CA ARG A 161 3.15 10.08 13.23
C ARG A 161 3.38 11.20 12.21
N GLN A 162 3.09 12.45 12.57
CA GLN A 162 3.38 13.62 11.74
C GLN A 162 4.88 13.78 11.49
N GLN A 163 5.71 13.61 12.53
CA GLN A 163 7.16 13.64 12.39
C GLN A 163 7.68 12.48 11.52
N ALA A 164 7.17 11.26 11.74
CA ALA A 164 7.54 10.08 10.97
C ALA A 164 7.15 10.18 9.49
N TYR A 165 6.02 10.86 9.19
CA TYR A 165 5.52 11.05 7.83
C TYR A 165 5.86 12.43 7.26
N TYR A 166 6.84 13.16 7.82
CA TYR A 166 7.27 14.47 7.33
C TYR A 166 6.12 15.50 7.13
N GLY A 167 5.06 15.43 7.94
CA GLY A 167 3.87 16.28 7.84
C GLY A 167 2.86 15.87 6.76
N LEU A 168 3.09 14.79 6.01
CA LEU A 168 2.18 14.29 4.96
C LEU A 168 0.84 13.79 5.51
N ALA A 169 0.78 13.47 6.81
CA ALA A 169 -0.44 13.02 7.50
C ALA A 169 -1.47 14.14 7.73
N ASP A 170 -1.15 15.41 7.41
CA ASP A 170 -2.06 16.52 7.60
C ASP A 170 -3.17 16.55 6.53
N LYS A 171 -4.41 16.78 6.98
CA LYS A 171 -5.59 16.93 6.12
C LYS A 171 -5.62 18.28 5.39
N SER A 172 -4.77 19.23 5.77
CA SER A 172 -4.68 20.56 5.15
C SER A 172 -3.90 20.60 3.82
N ARG A 173 -3.44 19.43 3.34
CA ARG A 173 -2.63 19.30 2.12
C ARG A 173 -3.35 19.73 0.85
N LEU A 174 -2.56 20.24 -0.10
CA LEU A 174 -3.03 20.55 -1.43
C LEU A 174 -3.26 19.25 -2.21
N PRO A 175 -4.37 19.16 -2.96
CA PRO A 175 -4.62 17.98 -3.79
C PRO A 175 -3.58 17.89 -4.91
N TYR A 176 -3.15 16.68 -5.20
CA TYR A 176 -2.28 16.31 -6.31
C TYR A 176 -2.93 15.15 -7.07
N PRO A 177 -3.92 15.44 -7.93
CA PRO A 177 -4.66 14.40 -8.65
C PRO A 177 -3.78 13.74 -9.72
N THR A 178 -3.87 12.42 -9.84
CA THR A 178 -3.20 11.60 -10.84
C THR A 178 -4.17 10.56 -11.41
N ILE A 179 -3.72 9.76 -12.38
CA ILE A 179 -4.50 8.65 -12.95
C ILE A 179 -4.91 7.57 -11.92
N TYR A 180 -4.25 7.50 -10.76
CA TYR A 180 -4.58 6.57 -9.67
C TYR A 180 -5.34 7.21 -8.50
N GLY A 181 -5.70 8.50 -8.61
CA GLY A 181 -6.27 9.30 -7.51
C GLY A 181 -5.29 10.32 -6.96
N ASP A 182 -5.54 10.82 -5.75
CA ASP A 182 -4.68 11.83 -5.12
C ASP A 182 -3.36 11.21 -4.64
N LYS A 183 -2.24 11.70 -5.18
CA LYS A 183 -0.91 11.16 -4.87
C LYS A 183 -0.57 11.27 -3.39
N SER A 184 -1.01 12.33 -2.71
CA SER A 184 -0.70 12.51 -1.28
C SER A 184 -1.45 11.50 -0.43
N ASP A 185 -2.70 11.19 -0.80
CA ASP A 185 -3.49 10.13 -0.20
C ASP A 185 -2.80 8.77 -0.38
N ILE A 186 -2.37 8.46 -1.61
CA ILE A 186 -1.68 7.21 -1.93
C ILE A 186 -0.38 7.09 -1.11
N ILE A 187 0.46 8.14 -1.03
CA ILE A 187 1.71 8.09 -0.26
C ILE A 187 1.46 7.74 1.21
N VAL A 188 0.44 8.32 1.84
CA VAL A 188 0.10 8.00 3.24
C VAL A 188 -0.39 6.56 3.38
N GLN A 189 -1.20 6.07 2.44
CA GLN A 189 -1.62 4.68 2.41
C GLN A 189 -0.42 3.73 2.22
N THR A 190 0.54 4.08 1.34
CA THR A 190 1.78 3.32 1.14
C THR A 190 2.59 3.20 2.42
N LEU A 191 2.71 4.29 3.20
CA LEU A 191 3.43 4.30 4.47
C LEU A 191 2.75 3.41 5.52
N ASP A 192 1.42 3.45 5.59
CA ASP A 192 0.65 2.58 6.47
C ASP A 192 0.75 1.10 6.05
N LEU A 193 0.71 0.80 4.74
CA LEU A 193 0.92 -0.56 4.19
C LEU A 193 2.34 -1.06 4.45
N LEU A 194 3.35 -0.20 4.33
CA LEU A 194 4.74 -0.53 4.62
C LEU A 194 4.90 -0.98 6.08
N ALA A 195 4.38 -0.18 7.02
CA ALA A 195 4.39 -0.51 8.44
C ALA A 195 3.64 -1.83 8.72
N ALA A 196 2.46 -2.02 8.11
CA ALA A 196 1.69 -3.26 8.26
C ALA A 196 2.40 -4.50 7.68
N SER A 197 3.32 -4.32 6.72
CA SER A 197 4.07 -5.42 6.08
C SER A 197 5.32 -5.89 6.86
N GLU A 198 5.58 -5.30 8.02
CA GLU A 198 6.72 -5.66 8.87
C GLU A 198 6.62 -7.09 9.42
N LYS A 199 7.77 -7.75 9.56
CA LYS A 199 7.87 -9.17 9.98
C LYS A 199 7.17 -9.45 11.32
N ILE A 200 7.24 -8.49 12.25
CA ILE A 200 6.65 -8.58 13.60
C ILE A 200 5.13 -8.73 13.61
N HIS A 201 4.43 -8.42 12.51
CA HIS A 201 2.97 -8.50 12.44
C HIS A 201 2.44 -9.84 11.92
N PHE A 202 3.32 -10.77 11.53
CA PHE A 202 2.91 -12.06 10.96
C PHE A 202 3.43 -13.21 11.82
N SER A 203 2.58 -14.22 12.03
CA SER A 203 2.95 -15.46 12.70
C SER A 203 4.01 -16.25 11.92
N ASP A 204 3.90 -16.24 10.59
CA ASP A 204 4.94 -16.69 9.65
C ASP A 204 5.50 -15.48 8.89
N PRO A 205 6.70 -14.98 9.27
CA PRO A 205 7.35 -13.84 8.63
C PRO A 205 7.75 -14.05 7.17
N TYR A 206 7.69 -15.27 6.64
CA TYR A 206 8.01 -15.55 5.23
C TYR A 206 6.81 -16.11 4.46
N GLY A 207 5.70 -16.35 5.14
CA GLY A 207 4.47 -16.89 4.57
C GLY A 207 3.83 -16.05 3.46
N SER A 208 2.91 -16.67 2.74
CA SER A 208 2.20 -16.10 1.58
C SER A 208 1.37 -14.85 1.92
N GLU A 209 0.90 -14.72 3.17
CA GLU A 209 0.14 -13.57 3.64
C GLU A 209 0.97 -12.30 3.65
N ARG A 210 2.15 -12.33 4.30
CA ARG A 210 3.07 -11.18 4.31
C ARG A 210 3.54 -10.86 2.89
N PHE A 211 3.87 -11.87 2.10
CA PHE A 211 4.26 -11.67 0.70
C PHE A 211 3.20 -10.91 -0.09
N THR A 212 1.91 -11.26 0.09
CA THR A 212 0.80 -10.57 -0.55
C THR A 212 0.71 -9.11 -0.11
N GLN A 213 0.90 -8.82 1.19
CA GLN A 213 0.95 -7.44 1.70
C GLN A 213 2.13 -6.65 1.12
N GLN A 214 3.29 -7.29 0.99
CA GLN A 214 4.46 -6.67 0.35
C GLN A 214 4.22 -6.38 -1.14
N LEU A 215 3.49 -7.23 -1.86
CA LEU A 215 3.10 -6.92 -3.23
C LEU A 215 2.14 -5.72 -3.31
N LEU A 216 1.23 -5.55 -2.36
CA LEU A 216 0.37 -4.36 -2.30
C LEU A 216 1.19 -3.08 -2.08
N VAL A 217 2.24 -3.15 -1.26
CA VAL A 217 3.20 -2.05 -1.09
C VAL A 217 3.89 -1.72 -2.42
N ALA A 218 4.39 -2.72 -3.15
CA ALA A 218 5.04 -2.50 -4.45
C ALA A 218 4.09 -1.84 -5.47
N GLU A 219 2.83 -2.26 -5.49
CA GLU A 219 1.79 -1.65 -6.32
C GLU A 219 1.49 -0.20 -5.90
N SER A 220 1.39 0.07 -4.59
CA SER A 220 1.14 1.42 -4.09
C SER A 220 2.30 2.38 -4.39
N LEU A 221 3.55 1.92 -4.29
CA LEU A 221 4.73 2.68 -4.74
C LEU A 221 4.66 3.02 -6.24
N PHE A 222 4.25 2.06 -7.07
CA PHE A 222 4.02 2.30 -8.49
C PHE A 222 2.93 3.36 -8.71
N GLN A 223 1.81 3.27 -8.00
CA GLN A 223 0.73 4.27 -8.07
C GLN A 223 1.18 5.67 -7.63
N CYS A 224 2.11 5.79 -6.67
CA CYS A 224 2.75 7.06 -6.31
C CYS A 224 3.61 7.67 -7.44
N GLY A 225 3.98 6.87 -8.45
CA GLY A 225 4.95 7.24 -9.49
C GLY A 225 6.40 6.99 -9.08
N LEU A 226 6.63 6.23 -8.01
CA LEU A 226 7.96 5.83 -7.53
C LEU A 226 8.37 4.50 -8.20
N ILE A 227 8.61 4.58 -9.50
CA ILE A 227 8.85 3.41 -10.37
C ILE A 227 10.08 2.62 -9.92
N ASP A 228 11.19 3.32 -9.66
CA ASP A 228 12.46 2.69 -9.27
C ASP A 228 12.38 2.06 -7.88
N ASP A 229 11.72 2.73 -6.93
CA ASP A 229 11.47 2.18 -5.60
C ASP A 229 10.58 0.94 -5.65
N SER A 230 9.53 0.95 -6.49
CA SER A 230 8.67 -0.22 -6.72
C SER A 230 9.48 -1.41 -7.26
N ILE A 231 10.36 -1.17 -8.23
CA ILE A 231 11.27 -2.20 -8.77
C ILE A 231 12.24 -2.70 -7.69
N ALA A 232 12.89 -1.80 -6.96
CA ALA A 232 13.83 -2.16 -5.89
C ALA A 232 13.14 -2.99 -4.80
N TYR A 233 11.91 -2.62 -4.44
CA TYR A 233 11.09 -3.35 -3.48
C TYR A 233 10.75 -4.76 -3.97
N LEU A 234 10.33 -4.90 -5.24
CA LEU A 234 10.06 -6.22 -5.85
C LEU A 234 11.32 -7.08 -5.95
N LYS A 235 12.47 -6.51 -6.27
CA LYS A 235 13.76 -7.23 -6.26
C LYS A 235 14.08 -7.78 -4.88
N ARG A 236 13.85 -6.98 -3.84
CA ARG A 236 14.06 -7.40 -2.44
C ARG A 236 13.12 -8.56 -2.09
N ILE A 237 11.82 -8.42 -2.36
CA ILE A 237 10.83 -9.46 -2.09
C ILE A 237 11.16 -10.76 -2.84
N TYR A 238 11.55 -10.66 -4.11
CA TYR A 238 11.91 -11.83 -4.93
C TYR A 238 13.14 -12.56 -4.37
N ARG A 239 14.16 -11.82 -3.91
CA ARG A 239 15.34 -12.41 -3.25
C ARG A 239 14.98 -13.09 -1.93
N GLU A 240 14.14 -12.46 -1.09
CA GLU A 240 13.62 -13.07 0.14
C GLU A 240 12.86 -14.37 -0.19
N TYR A 241 12.05 -14.36 -1.26
CA TYR A 241 11.34 -15.54 -1.76
C TYR A 241 12.29 -16.67 -2.21
N GLU A 242 13.34 -16.37 -2.98
CA GLU A 242 14.27 -17.41 -3.45
C GLU A 242 15.11 -18.05 -2.33
N GLN A 243 15.42 -17.28 -1.28
CA GLN A 243 16.31 -17.68 -0.20
C GLN A 243 15.58 -18.41 0.93
N GLU A 244 14.44 -17.89 1.37
CA GLU A 244 13.79 -18.29 2.63
C GLU A 244 12.50 -19.12 2.41
N ASN A 245 11.85 -19.02 1.24
CA ASN A 245 10.52 -19.63 0.98
C ASN A 245 10.55 -21.02 0.31
N ARG A 246 11.54 -21.86 0.60
CA ARG A 246 11.66 -23.18 -0.03
C ARG A 246 10.63 -24.23 0.42
N LEU A 247 9.75 -23.92 1.37
CA LEU A 247 8.81 -24.88 1.98
C LEU A 247 7.33 -24.49 1.84
N VAL A 248 6.98 -23.59 0.92
CA VAL A 248 5.57 -23.21 0.70
C VAL A 248 4.87 -24.27 -0.16
N ALA A 249 3.61 -24.58 0.14
CA ALA A 249 2.81 -25.49 -0.67
C ALA A 249 2.76 -25.02 -2.14
N LEU A 250 2.80 -25.97 -3.10
CA LEU A 250 2.80 -25.70 -4.56
C LEU A 250 1.76 -24.67 -5.03
N LEU A 251 0.59 -24.61 -4.38
CA LEU A 251 -0.49 -23.68 -4.70
C LEU A 251 -0.14 -22.21 -4.38
N ASP A 252 0.57 -21.98 -3.28
CA ASP A 252 0.99 -20.64 -2.88
C ASP A 252 2.12 -20.12 -3.78
N GLU A 253 3.04 -20.99 -4.20
CA GLU A 253 4.09 -20.65 -5.17
C GLU A 253 3.48 -20.19 -6.51
N GLN A 254 2.49 -20.90 -7.04
CA GLN A 254 1.81 -20.48 -8.28
C GLN A 254 1.13 -19.11 -8.13
N ARG A 255 0.49 -18.85 -6.99
CA ARG A 255 -0.15 -17.56 -6.70
C ARG A 255 0.87 -16.43 -6.61
N ILE A 256 1.98 -16.67 -5.93
CA ILE A 256 3.10 -15.74 -5.78
C ILE A 256 3.68 -15.37 -7.15
N VAL A 257 4.04 -16.37 -7.96
CA VAL A 257 4.60 -16.20 -9.31
C VAL A 257 3.65 -15.42 -10.21
N LYS A 258 2.34 -15.74 -10.16
CA LYS A 258 1.32 -15.05 -10.94
C LYS A 258 1.21 -13.58 -10.56
N ASN A 259 1.10 -13.28 -9.26
CA ASN A 259 0.91 -11.92 -8.77
C ASN A 259 2.13 -11.03 -9.05
N MET A 260 3.34 -11.57 -8.87
CA MET A 260 4.57 -10.84 -9.18
C MET A 260 4.72 -10.60 -10.69
N SER A 261 4.47 -11.62 -11.51
CA SER A 261 4.46 -11.48 -12.98
C SER A 261 3.46 -10.41 -13.45
N GLN A 262 2.28 -10.33 -12.81
CA GLN A 262 1.26 -9.33 -13.13
C GLN A 262 1.72 -7.89 -12.84
N GLN A 263 2.58 -7.68 -11.85
CA GLN A 263 3.15 -6.36 -11.58
C GLN A 263 4.32 -6.05 -12.52
N LEU A 264 5.23 -7.00 -12.73
CA LEU A 264 6.40 -6.81 -13.57
C LEU A 264 6.06 -6.50 -15.03
N ARG A 265 5.00 -7.11 -15.58
CA ARG A 265 4.57 -6.89 -16.97
C ARG A 265 4.19 -5.45 -17.31
N ARG A 266 3.78 -4.63 -16.32
CA ARG A 266 3.53 -3.19 -16.52
C ARG A 266 4.70 -2.33 -16.07
N LEU A 267 5.39 -2.74 -15.01
CA LEU A 267 6.43 -1.96 -14.35
C LEU A 267 7.72 -1.90 -15.17
N LEU A 268 8.23 -3.04 -15.64
CA LEU A 268 9.52 -3.11 -16.33
C LEU A 268 9.49 -2.47 -17.72
N PRO A 269 8.44 -2.67 -18.55
CA PRO A 269 8.31 -1.96 -19.82
C PRO A 269 8.25 -0.45 -19.65
N LEU A 270 7.47 0.05 -18.70
CA LEU A 270 7.38 1.47 -18.42
C LEU A 270 8.73 2.04 -17.95
N HIS A 271 9.38 1.40 -16.98
CA HIS A 271 10.71 1.83 -16.52
C HIS A 271 11.72 1.87 -17.66
N SER A 272 11.68 0.89 -18.56
CA SER A 272 12.59 0.84 -19.72
C SER A 272 12.32 1.94 -20.73
N LEU A 273 11.07 2.34 -20.94
CA LEU A 273 10.73 3.53 -21.74
C LEU A 273 11.23 4.82 -21.08
N LEU A 274 11.10 4.94 -19.75
CA LEU A 274 11.53 6.14 -19.03
C LEU A 274 13.06 6.31 -19.01
N THR A 275 13.82 5.21 -18.90
CA THR A 275 15.29 5.27 -18.71
C THR A 275 16.11 4.97 -19.96
N ARG A 276 15.61 4.14 -20.89
CA ARG A 276 16.35 3.66 -22.07
C ARG A 276 15.49 3.60 -23.33
N GLN A 277 15.09 4.78 -23.82
CA GLN A 277 14.20 4.93 -24.98
C GLN A 277 14.71 4.28 -26.29
N VAL A 278 16.02 4.14 -26.47
CA VAL A 278 16.61 3.58 -27.71
C VAL A 278 16.53 2.05 -27.78
N GLN A 279 16.54 1.36 -26.63
CA GLN A 279 16.54 -0.11 -26.56
C GLN A 279 15.67 -0.64 -25.40
N PRO A 280 14.41 -0.22 -25.28
CA PRO A 280 13.59 -0.52 -24.11
C PRO A 280 13.34 -2.02 -23.96
N LYS A 281 13.10 -2.75 -25.07
CA LYS A 281 12.89 -4.21 -25.04
C LYS A 281 14.10 -4.97 -24.49
N GLN A 282 15.31 -4.65 -24.98
CA GLN A 282 16.53 -5.30 -24.50
C GLN A 282 16.77 -5.00 -23.03
N HIS A 283 16.43 -3.79 -22.57
CA HIS A 283 16.51 -3.44 -21.17
C HIS A 283 15.55 -4.25 -20.29
N VAL A 284 14.30 -4.45 -20.72
CA VAL A 284 13.36 -5.35 -20.01
C VAL A 284 13.91 -6.76 -19.91
N LEU A 285 14.41 -7.33 -21.01
CA LEU A 285 14.98 -8.69 -21.02
C LEU A 285 16.17 -8.80 -20.06
N TYR A 286 17.06 -7.82 -20.08
CA TYR A 286 18.17 -7.74 -19.13
C TYR A 286 17.69 -7.68 -17.67
N LEU A 287 16.66 -6.89 -17.37
CA LEU A 287 16.11 -6.79 -16.02
C LEU A 287 15.50 -8.12 -15.54
N TYR A 288 14.81 -8.84 -16.41
CA TYR A 288 14.33 -10.19 -16.09
C TYR A 288 15.47 -11.16 -15.84
N GLU A 289 16.45 -11.22 -16.75
CA GLU A 289 17.60 -12.13 -16.63
C GLU A 289 18.40 -11.90 -15.34
N GLN A 290 18.65 -10.63 -14.98
CA GLN A 290 19.50 -10.28 -13.85
C GLN A 290 18.79 -10.31 -12.50
N HIS A 291 17.47 -10.10 -12.47
CA HIS A 291 16.75 -9.86 -11.21
C HIS A 291 15.55 -10.77 -10.98
N PHE A 292 15.02 -11.39 -12.03
CA PHE A 292 13.84 -12.25 -11.97
C PHE A 292 13.99 -13.50 -12.86
N PRO A 293 15.09 -14.27 -12.76
CA PRO A 293 15.47 -15.30 -13.74
C PRO A 293 14.45 -16.45 -13.90
N ARG A 294 13.61 -16.70 -12.90
CA ARG A 294 12.55 -17.73 -12.97
C ARG A 294 11.22 -17.23 -13.53
N LEU A 295 11.08 -15.92 -13.73
CA LEU A 295 9.86 -15.32 -14.26
C LEU A 295 10.05 -15.03 -15.75
N LEU A 296 8.98 -15.23 -16.52
CA LEU A 296 8.99 -14.95 -17.95
C LEU A 296 8.41 -13.56 -18.22
N PRO A 297 8.99 -12.80 -19.17
CA PRO A 297 8.44 -11.54 -19.61
C PRO A 297 7.11 -11.75 -20.34
N ASP A 298 6.20 -10.78 -20.22
CA ASP A 298 4.98 -10.74 -21.01
C ASP A 298 5.31 -10.40 -22.48
N GLU A 299 5.15 -11.38 -23.36
CA GLU A 299 5.49 -11.25 -24.78
C GLU A 299 4.73 -10.11 -25.46
N ALA A 300 3.45 -9.90 -25.12
CA ALA A 300 2.66 -8.79 -25.67
C ALA A 300 3.27 -7.43 -25.31
N SER A 301 3.68 -7.25 -24.06
CA SER A 301 4.36 -6.01 -23.63
C SER A 301 5.68 -5.79 -24.37
N LEU A 302 6.44 -6.84 -24.67
CA LEU A 302 7.66 -6.73 -25.48
C LEU A 302 7.34 -6.31 -26.93
N LEU A 303 6.26 -6.82 -27.52
CA LEU A 303 5.81 -6.42 -28.86
C LEU A 303 5.37 -4.96 -28.93
N TYR A 304 4.74 -4.43 -27.86
CA TYR A 304 4.47 -2.99 -27.77
C TYR A 304 5.77 -2.17 -27.79
N LEU A 305 6.82 -2.61 -27.08
CA LEU A 305 8.12 -1.94 -27.11
C LEU A 305 8.78 -2.00 -28.51
N ASP A 306 8.61 -3.10 -29.25
CA ASP A 306 9.04 -3.17 -30.65
C ASP A 306 8.25 -2.18 -31.52
N LEU A 307 6.92 -2.09 -31.34
CA LEU A 307 6.09 -1.12 -32.03
C LEU A 307 6.59 0.32 -31.76
N TYR A 308 6.87 0.66 -30.51
CA TYR A 308 7.41 1.96 -30.14
C TYR A 308 8.71 2.31 -30.90
N LEU A 309 9.63 1.37 -31.03
CA LEU A 309 10.87 1.60 -31.78
C LEU A 309 10.58 1.86 -33.27
N LYS A 310 9.67 1.10 -33.87
CA LYS A 310 9.24 1.30 -35.26
C LYS A 310 8.57 2.67 -35.47
N LEU A 311 7.77 3.10 -34.49
CA LEU A 311 7.16 4.43 -34.47
C LEU A 311 8.22 5.54 -34.46
N LEU A 312 9.26 5.43 -33.63
CA LEU A 312 10.35 6.40 -33.58
C LEU A 312 11.18 6.43 -34.87
N ASP A 313 11.50 5.27 -35.43
CA ASP A 313 12.25 5.16 -36.68
C ASP A 313 11.51 5.87 -37.82
N TYR A 314 10.18 5.69 -37.89
CA TYR A 314 9.34 6.31 -38.91
C TYR A 314 9.10 7.80 -38.70
N LEU A 315 9.03 8.27 -37.44
CA LEU A 315 9.02 9.70 -37.18
C LEU A 315 10.28 10.37 -37.74
N SER A 316 11.41 9.67 -37.67
CA SER A 316 12.74 10.16 -38.09
C SER A 316 13.00 10.02 -39.59
N ARG A 317 12.34 9.09 -40.28
CA ARG A 317 12.57 8.75 -41.69
C ARG A 317 11.26 8.45 -42.40
N ASP A 318 11.09 8.96 -43.63
CA ASP A 318 9.99 8.51 -44.48
C ASP A 318 10.33 7.14 -45.08
N ASP A 319 9.91 6.08 -44.38
CA ASP A 319 10.13 4.70 -44.78
C ASP A 319 8.84 4.09 -45.36
N SER A 320 8.89 3.68 -46.63
CA SER A 320 7.78 3.00 -47.31
C SER A 320 7.42 1.63 -46.71
N VAL A 321 8.31 1.05 -45.88
CA VAL A 321 8.10 -0.26 -45.25
C VAL A 321 7.31 -0.17 -43.95
N PHE A 322 7.16 1.03 -43.38
CA PHE A 322 6.55 1.23 -42.06
C PHE A 322 5.14 0.61 -41.90
N PRO A 323 4.19 0.76 -42.84
CA PRO A 323 2.88 0.12 -42.72
C PRO A 323 2.96 -1.41 -42.60
N TYR A 324 3.90 -2.04 -43.31
CA TYR A 324 4.10 -3.49 -43.26
C TYR A 324 4.67 -3.95 -41.91
N ASP A 325 5.62 -3.20 -41.34
CA ASP A 325 6.18 -3.48 -40.03
C ASP A 325 5.11 -3.41 -38.93
N VAL A 326 4.25 -2.37 -38.98
CA VAL A 326 3.13 -2.23 -38.04
C VAL A 326 2.14 -3.38 -38.20
N GLN A 327 1.78 -3.73 -39.44
CA GLN A 327 0.87 -4.84 -39.72
C GLN A 327 1.39 -6.18 -39.17
N LEU A 328 2.69 -6.45 -39.34
CA LEU A 328 3.33 -7.67 -38.81
C LEU A 328 3.25 -7.73 -37.28
N ILE A 329 3.55 -6.61 -36.60
CA ILE A 329 3.47 -6.54 -35.14
C ILE A 329 2.02 -6.69 -34.66
N CYS A 330 1.05 -6.07 -35.35
CA CYS A 330 -0.37 -6.20 -35.04
C CYS A 330 -0.85 -7.66 -35.14
N GLN A 331 -0.43 -8.41 -36.16
CA GLN A 331 -0.75 -9.83 -36.29
C GLN A 331 -0.19 -10.66 -35.12
N GLN A 332 1.04 -10.37 -34.68
CA GLN A 332 1.64 -11.05 -33.52
C GLN A 332 0.92 -10.67 -32.22
N LEU A 333 0.54 -9.40 -32.05
CA LEU A 333 -0.23 -8.94 -30.91
C LEU A 333 -1.63 -9.56 -30.85
N GLU A 334 -2.31 -9.72 -31.98
CA GLU A 334 -3.62 -10.39 -32.06
C GLU A 334 -3.54 -11.84 -31.56
N GLN A 335 -2.48 -12.57 -31.90
CA GLN A 335 -2.26 -13.94 -31.41
C GLN A 335 -2.08 -13.99 -29.88
N LYS A 336 -1.43 -12.97 -29.30
CA LYS A 336 -1.17 -12.90 -27.86
C LYS A 336 -2.33 -12.29 -27.07
N ARG A 337 -3.17 -11.48 -27.71
CA ARG A 337 -4.34 -10.81 -27.14
C ARG A 337 -5.54 -10.90 -28.07
N PRO A 338 -6.18 -12.09 -28.15
CA PRO A 338 -7.30 -12.30 -29.06
C PRO A 338 -8.53 -11.44 -28.70
N GLY A 339 -8.65 -10.99 -27.44
CA GLY A 339 -9.72 -10.09 -27.02
C GLY A 339 -9.63 -8.67 -27.59
N ASP A 340 -8.47 -8.28 -28.13
CA ASP A 340 -8.22 -6.96 -28.73
C ASP A 340 -8.21 -7.02 -30.27
N LYS A 341 -8.85 -8.02 -30.88
CA LYS A 341 -8.83 -8.22 -32.34
C LYS A 341 -9.25 -6.98 -33.13
N GLU A 342 -10.31 -6.30 -32.70
CA GLU A 342 -10.79 -5.09 -33.37
C GLU A 342 -9.76 -3.96 -33.32
N LEU A 343 -9.06 -3.79 -32.19
CA LEU A 343 -7.99 -2.80 -32.05
C LEU A 343 -6.89 -3.02 -33.10
N PHE A 344 -6.37 -4.26 -33.19
CA PHE A 344 -5.27 -4.56 -34.10
C PHE A 344 -5.69 -4.55 -35.57
N SER A 345 -6.93 -4.91 -35.86
CA SER A 345 -7.50 -4.78 -37.21
C SER A 345 -7.57 -3.31 -37.64
N VAL A 346 -7.97 -2.39 -36.75
CA VAL A 346 -7.97 -0.95 -37.07
C VAL A 346 -6.54 -0.48 -37.28
N MET A 347 -5.64 -0.72 -36.32
CA MET A 347 -4.23 -0.29 -36.43
C MET A 347 -3.53 -0.75 -37.72
N ALA A 348 -3.78 -1.99 -38.15
CA ALA A 348 -3.18 -2.52 -39.37
C ALA A 348 -3.68 -1.85 -40.66
N ASN A 349 -4.91 -1.36 -40.66
CA ASN A 349 -5.55 -0.79 -41.85
C ASN A 349 -5.40 0.75 -41.93
N SER A 350 -5.03 1.42 -40.83
CA SER A 350 -4.98 2.90 -40.69
C SER A 350 -4.05 3.63 -41.66
N PHE A 351 -3.30 2.90 -42.48
CA PHE A 351 -2.44 3.42 -43.53
C PHE A 351 -3.10 3.47 -44.91
N SER A 352 -4.26 2.84 -45.08
CA SER A 352 -4.87 2.56 -46.40
C SER A 352 -6.09 3.43 -46.70
N THR A 353 -6.81 3.92 -45.69
CA THR A 353 -8.04 4.71 -45.85
C THR A 353 -8.08 5.87 -44.86
N GLY A 354 -8.35 7.10 -45.32
CA GLY A 354 -8.38 8.31 -44.48
C GLY A 354 -9.61 8.46 -43.55
N GLU A 355 -10.51 7.46 -43.52
CA GLU A 355 -11.76 7.47 -42.74
C GLU A 355 -11.92 6.17 -41.93
N GLU A 356 -10.94 5.82 -41.10
CA GLU A 356 -11.09 4.68 -40.19
C GLU A 356 -11.79 5.07 -38.89
N ASN A 357 -12.62 4.15 -38.38
CA ASN A 357 -13.17 4.27 -37.04
C ASN A 357 -12.07 4.00 -36.00
N LEU A 358 -11.49 5.07 -35.46
CA LEU A 358 -10.41 5.02 -34.45
C LEU A 358 -10.90 4.74 -33.03
N LEU A 359 -12.22 4.57 -32.83
CA LEU A 359 -12.82 4.29 -31.53
C LEU A 359 -12.17 3.10 -30.79
N PRO A 360 -11.81 1.98 -31.43
CA PRO A 360 -11.16 0.87 -30.73
C PRO A 360 -9.80 1.27 -30.13
N ILE A 361 -9.03 2.13 -30.80
CA ILE A 361 -7.74 2.62 -30.31
C ILE A 361 -7.96 3.57 -29.13
N THR A 362 -8.88 4.52 -29.26
CA THR A 362 -9.16 5.51 -28.22
C THR A 362 -9.72 4.88 -26.94
N LEU A 363 -10.57 3.85 -27.08
CA LEU A 363 -11.05 3.04 -25.95
C LEU A 363 -9.93 2.19 -25.33
N ALA A 364 -9.03 1.63 -26.13
CA ALA A 364 -7.90 0.87 -25.60
C ALA A 364 -6.97 1.77 -24.78
N ILE A 365 -6.69 3.00 -25.23
CA ILE A 365 -5.88 3.99 -24.49
C ILE A 365 -6.52 4.27 -23.12
N SER A 366 -7.81 4.60 -23.07
CA SER A 366 -8.48 4.95 -21.81
C SER A 366 -8.54 3.78 -20.82
N ASN A 367 -8.86 2.57 -21.31
CA ASN A 367 -8.94 1.37 -20.48
C ASN A 367 -7.56 0.92 -19.93
N ARG A 368 -6.49 1.22 -20.67
CA ARG A 368 -5.13 0.80 -20.31
C ARG A 368 -4.34 1.84 -19.54
N LEU A 369 -4.81 3.08 -19.46
CA LEU A 369 -4.08 4.18 -18.83
C LEU A 369 -3.59 3.86 -17.41
N THR A 370 -4.39 3.15 -16.61
CA THR A 370 -4.05 2.74 -15.24
C THR A 370 -3.58 1.29 -15.14
N SER A 371 -3.97 0.41 -16.06
CA SER A 371 -3.65 -1.02 -15.98
C SER A 371 -2.34 -1.36 -16.67
N MET A 372 -2.07 -0.74 -17.83
CA MET A 372 -0.88 -0.90 -18.69
C MET A 372 -0.45 0.47 -19.28
N PRO A 373 0.09 1.39 -18.46
CA PRO A 373 0.37 2.77 -18.89
C PRO A 373 1.34 2.86 -20.07
N HIS A 374 2.30 1.93 -20.17
CA HIS A 374 3.24 1.86 -21.29
C HIS A 374 2.53 1.59 -22.62
N GLU A 375 1.52 0.71 -22.63
CA GLU A 375 0.76 0.43 -23.85
C GLU A 375 -0.14 1.59 -24.23
N ALA A 376 -0.82 2.20 -23.24
CA ALA A 376 -1.63 3.39 -23.48
C ALA A 376 -0.79 4.50 -24.13
N PHE A 377 0.42 4.74 -23.60
CA PHE A 377 1.37 5.67 -24.19
C PHE A 377 1.75 5.32 -25.63
N ILE A 378 2.08 4.05 -25.91
CA ILE A 378 2.50 3.62 -27.26
C ILE A 378 1.35 3.72 -28.27
N LEU A 379 0.13 3.42 -27.85
CA LEU A 379 -1.07 3.64 -28.67
C LEU A 379 -1.33 5.14 -28.93
N SER A 380 -1.07 6.01 -27.95
CA SER A 380 -1.11 7.47 -28.17
C SER A 380 -0.03 7.94 -29.14
N GLU A 381 1.20 7.42 -29.05
CA GLU A 381 2.26 7.70 -30.01
C GLU A 381 1.90 7.22 -31.43
N PHE A 382 1.24 6.07 -31.55
CA PHE A 382 0.72 5.58 -32.83
C PHE A 382 -0.25 6.58 -33.46
N LEU A 383 -1.26 7.04 -32.71
CA LEU A 383 -2.21 8.06 -33.19
C LEU A 383 -1.51 9.38 -33.53
N ARG A 384 -0.57 9.83 -32.69
CA ARG A 384 0.21 11.05 -32.93
C ARG A 384 0.94 10.99 -34.28
N ILE A 385 1.58 9.87 -34.56
CA ILE A 385 2.35 9.67 -35.80
C ILE A 385 1.44 9.63 -37.03
N LEU A 386 0.30 8.96 -36.95
CA LEU A 386 -0.68 8.94 -38.03
C LEU A 386 -1.19 10.36 -38.38
N LEU A 387 -1.44 11.19 -37.35
CA LEU A 387 -1.85 12.59 -37.53
C LEU A 387 -0.74 13.43 -38.17
N ILE A 388 0.51 13.33 -37.68
CA ILE A 388 1.64 14.13 -38.19
C ILE A 388 1.96 13.78 -39.64
N LYS A 389 1.87 12.49 -39.99
CA LYS A 389 2.20 11.98 -41.32
C LYS A 389 1.02 12.10 -42.30
N GLY A 390 -0.11 12.60 -41.84
CA GLY A 390 -1.29 12.88 -42.68
C GLY A 390 -2.06 11.65 -43.13
N TYR A 391 -1.92 10.52 -42.42
CA TYR A 391 -2.76 9.33 -42.65
C TYR A 391 -4.18 9.52 -42.12
N LEU A 392 -4.34 10.38 -41.13
CA LEU A 392 -5.63 10.78 -40.58
C LEU A 392 -5.95 12.21 -41.00
N VAL A 393 -7.23 12.48 -41.26
CA VAL A 393 -7.73 13.85 -41.33
C VAL A 393 -7.39 14.54 -40.00
N GLN A 394 -6.96 15.79 -40.07
CA GLN A 394 -6.63 16.58 -38.88
C GLN A 394 -7.85 16.71 -37.98
N ASP A 395 -7.93 15.81 -37.00
CA ASP A 395 -9.00 15.73 -36.02
C ASP A 395 -8.50 16.28 -34.68
N ILE A 396 -9.04 17.44 -34.33
CA ILE A 396 -8.72 18.15 -33.09
C ILE A 396 -9.10 17.34 -31.85
N GLU A 397 -10.16 16.53 -31.91
CA GLU A 397 -10.61 15.72 -30.78
C GLU A 397 -9.60 14.60 -30.47
N ILE A 398 -9.16 13.89 -31.50
CA ILE A 398 -8.14 12.83 -31.37
C ILE A 398 -6.83 13.43 -30.87
N PHE A 399 -6.42 14.56 -31.44
CA PHE A 399 -5.20 15.22 -31.00
C PHE A 399 -5.27 15.68 -29.53
N ASN A 400 -6.40 16.26 -29.11
CA ASN A 400 -6.62 16.61 -27.71
C ASN A 400 -6.63 15.37 -26.81
N GLN A 401 -7.16 14.24 -27.27
CA GLN A 401 -7.13 12.99 -26.50
C GLN A 401 -5.70 12.49 -26.26
N VAL A 402 -4.84 12.55 -27.30
CA VAL A 402 -3.41 12.22 -27.17
C VAL A 402 -2.74 13.13 -26.15
N LEU A 403 -2.94 14.45 -26.23
CA LEU A 403 -2.34 15.39 -25.29
C LEU A 403 -2.88 15.25 -23.86
N ASN A 404 -4.17 14.96 -23.68
CA ASN A 404 -4.73 14.65 -22.38
C ASN A 404 -4.08 13.39 -21.78
N THR A 405 -3.80 12.38 -22.60
CA THR A 405 -3.10 11.16 -22.16
C THR A 405 -1.68 11.48 -21.69
N TYR A 406 -0.93 12.29 -22.44
CA TYR A 406 0.40 12.75 -22.03
C TYR A 406 0.37 13.60 -20.76
N ALA A 407 -0.59 14.53 -20.64
CA ALA A 407 -0.75 15.33 -19.42
C ALA A 407 -1.07 14.44 -18.20
N ALA A 408 -1.96 13.46 -18.36
CA ALA A 408 -2.30 12.52 -17.31
C ALA A 408 -1.10 11.67 -16.86
N LEU A 409 -0.31 11.17 -17.82
CA LEU A 409 0.93 10.44 -17.55
C LEU A 409 1.99 11.34 -16.91
N TRP A 410 2.12 12.59 -17.35
CA TRP A 410 3.01 13.59 -16.76
C TRP A 410 2.65 13.92 -15.32
N HIS A 411 1.37 14.15 -15.02
CA HIS A 411 0.92 14.41 -13.65
C HIS A 411 1.28 13.23 -12.73
N TRP A 412 1.20 11.99 -13.22
CA TRP A 412 1.60 10.81 -12.49
C TRP A 412 3.14 10.66 -12.37
N VAL A 413 3.86 10.63 -13.49
CA VAL A 413 5.32 10.52 -13.59
C VAL A 413 5.83 11.62 -14.52
N PRO A 414 6.29 12.77 -13.98
CA PRO A 414 6.78 13.90 -14.77
C PRO A 414 8.06 13.50 -15.51
N SER A 415 7.95 13.24 -16.81
CA SER A 415 9.03 12.75 -17.65
C SER A 415 9.02 13.44 -19.00
N SER A 416 10.21 13.73 -19.53
CA SER A 416 10.38 14.25 -20.89
C SER A 416 9.86 13.29 -21.97
N LEU A 417 9.62 12.02 -21.64
CA LEU A 417 8.93 11.07 -22.51
C LEU A 417 7.53 11.55 -22.90
N PHE A 418 6.80 12.21 -21.98
CA PHE A 418 5.41 12.62 -22.19
C PHE A 418 5.27 14.08 -22.62
N ILE A 419 6.12 14.97 -22.10
CA ILE A 419 6.13 16.39 -22.45
C ILE A 419 7.55 16.80 -22.82
N ASN A 420 7.76 17.16 -24.08
CA ASN A 420 9.03 17.63 -24.61
C ASN A 420 8.80 18.66 -25.73
N PRO A 421 9.86 19.41 -26.14
CA PRO A 421 9.73 20.44 -27.17
C PRO A 421 9.19 19.92 -28.50
N ALA A 422 9.57 18.70 -28.92
CA ALA A 422 9.11 18.13 -30.18
C ALA A 422 7.59 17.86 -30.18
N ILE A 423 7.03 17.43 -29.05
CA ILE A 423 5.58 17.32 -28.88
C ILE A 423 4.96 18.71 -28.96
N ALA A 424 5.52 19.72 -28.29
CA ALA A 424 4.96 21.07 -28.25
C ALA A 424 4.96 21.84 -29.58
N GLU A 425 5.97 21.63 -30.43
CA GLU A 425 5.97 22.16 -31.80
C GLU A 425 4.75 21.67 -32.62
N GLN A 426 4.18 20.55 -32.22
CA GLN A 426 3.04 19.91 -32.87
C GLN A 426 1.71 20.27 -32.19
N ILE A 427 1.73 20.92 -31.01
CA ILE A 427 0.54 21.29 -30.20
C ILE A 427 -0.29 22.42 -30.84
N GLY A 428 0.16 23.03 -31.94
CA GLY A 428 -0.52 24.15 -32.60
C GLY A 428 -2.00 23.90 -32.96
N TRP A 429 -2.43 22.63 -33.03
CA TRP A 429 -3.80 22.21 -33.33
C TRP A 429 -4.67 21.90 -32.09
N ALA A 430 -4.10 21.96 -30.89
CA ALA A 430 -4.80 21.65 -29.65
C ALA A 430 -5.73 22.77 -29.18
N ASN A 431 -6.59 22.44 -28.20
CA ASN A 431 -7.30 23.46 -27.44
C ASN A 431 -6.34 24.41 -26.70
N SER A 432 -6.82 25.62 -26.41
CA SER A 432 -6.00 26.67 -25.80
C SER A 432 -5.50 26.33 -24.39
N SER A 433 -6.28 25.59 -23.60
CA SER A 433 -5.93 25.24 -22.22
C SER A 433 -4.79 24.23 -22.14
N LEU A 434 -4.82 23.16 -22.93
CA LEU A 434 -3.72 22.19 -22.99
C LEU A 434 -2.47 22.84 -23.55
N ARG A 435 -2.62 23.64 -24.60
CA ARG A 435 -1.49 24.38 -25.17
C ARG A 435 -0.78 25.25 -24.13
N GLN A 436 -1.53 26.10 -23.42
CA GLN A 436 -0.98 26.95 -22.36
C GLN A 436 -0.32 26.14 -21.24
N TYR A 437 -0.89 25.00 -20.88
CA TYR A 437 -0.32 24.12 -19.87
C TYR A 437 1.02 23.52 -20.31
N PHE A 438 1.10 22.96 -21.51
CA PHE A 438 2.35 22.38 -22.05
C PHE A 438 3.42 23.46 -22.24
N GLU A 439 3.06 24.63 -22.78
CA GLU A 439 3.96 25.79 -22.89
C GLU A 439 4.51 26.18 -21.51
N LYS A 440 3.64 26.31 -20.49
CA LYS A 440 4.05 26.61 -19.10
C LYS A 440 5.01 25.57 -18.53
N VAL A 441 4.75 24.28 -18.75
CA VAL A 441 5.63 23.20 -18.27
C VAL A 441 7.00 23.30 -18.94
N LEU A 442 7.05 23.50 -20.26
CA LEU A 442 8.31 23.61 -21.00
C LEU A 442 9.11 24.85 -20.63
N ASP A 443 8.46 25.99 -20.45
CA ASP A 443 9.10 27.22 -19.97
C ASP A 443 9.76 27.00 -18.60
N LEU A 444 9.05 26.32 -17.69
CA LEU A 444 9.58 25.98 -16.37
C LEU A 444 10.74 24.97 -16.44
N LEU A 445 10.65 23.96 -17.32
CA LEU A 445 11.75 23.00 -17.54
C LEU A 445 12.99 23.71 -18.08
N HIS A 446 12.82 24.67 -18.99
CA HIS A 446 13.92 25.49 -19.51
C HIS A 446 14.52 26.40 -18.43
N TYR A 447 13.67 27.01 -17.58
CA TYR A 447 14.11 27.89 -16.49
C TYR A 447 14.87 27.13 -15.38
N TYR A 448 14.44 25.90 -15.06
CA TYR A 448 14.99 25.10 -13.97
C TYR A 448 16.18 24.23 -14.37
N HIS A 449 17.29 24.88 -14.71
CA HIS A 449 18.61 24.24 -14.64
C HIS A 449 18.95 23.86 -13.18
N ASP A 450 19.79 22.84 -12.98
CA ASP A 450 19.99 22.22 -11.67
C ASP A 450 20.30 23.22 -10.54
N GLU A 451 21.18 24.19 -10.78
CA GLU A 451 21.55 25.18 -9.76
C GLU A 451 20.42 26.15 -9.39
N THR A 452 19.63 26.60 -10.37
CA THR A 452 18.53 27.57 -10.13
C THR A 452 17.40 26.92 -9.36
N PHE A 453 17.12 25.65 -9.66
CA PHE A 453 16.10 24.87 -8.98
C PHE A 453 16.40 24.69 -7.48
N PHE A 454 17.60 24.22 -7.13
CA PHE A 454 17.97 24.03 -5.72
C PHE A 454 18.05 25.35 -4.96
N HIS A 455 18.50 26.43 -5.63
CA HIS A 455 18.51 27.77 -5.04
C HIS A 455 17.10 28.25 -4.70
N GLU A 456 16.13 28.11 -5.60
CA GLU A 456 14.73 28.48 -5.34
C GLU A 456 14.07 27.58 -4.29
N LEU A 457 14.34 26.28 -4.29
CA LEU A 457 13.80 25.37 -3.29
C LEU A 457 14.28 25.76 -1.88
N LYS A 458 15.54 26.18 -1.74
CA LYS A 458 16.13 26.61 -0.47
C LYS A 458 15.64 27.98 -0.02
N ASN A 459 15.59 28.96 -0.93
CA ASN A 459 15.39 30.36 -0.58
C ASN A 459 13.94 30.85 -0.78
N ARG A 460 13.12 30.14 -1.55
CA ARG A 460 11.75 30.53 -1.93
C ARG A 460 10.79 29.32 -1.96
N ALA A 461 10.88 28.45 -0.96
CA ALA A 461 10.06 27.23 -0.85
C ALA A 461 8.53 27.49 -0.96
N ASP A 462 8.07 28.67 -0.56
CA ASP A 462 6.65 29.05 -0.63
C ASP A 462 6.11 29.09 -2.07
N LEU A 463 6.96 29.26 -3.09
CA LEU A 463 6.55 29.21 -4.50
C LEU A 463 5.95 27.85 -4.86
N PHE A 464 6.48 26.77 -4.31
CA PHE A 464 5.99 25.40 -4.55
C PHE A 464 4.69 25.09 -3.79
N ARG A 465 4.35 25.90 -2.79
CA ARG A 465 3.19 25.71 -1.90
C ARG A 465 1.95 26.49 -2.32
N LYS A 466 2.02 27.32 -3.37
CA LYS A 466 0.85 28.09 -3.85
C LYS A 466 -0.11 27.20 -4.65
N LYS A 467 -1.42 27.38 -4.48
CA LYS A 467 -2.46 26.54 -5.11
C LYS A 467 -2.30 26.43 -6.64
N ASP A 468 -2.01 27.53 -7.30
CA ASP A 468 -1.87 27.76 -8.74
C ASP A 468 -0.55 27.28 -9.38
N GLU A 469 0.39 26.79 -8.57
CA GLU A 469 1.73 26.37 -9.00
C GLU A 469 1.85 24.84 -9.15
N SER A 470 0.87 24.17 -9.78
CA SER A 470 0.88 22.71 -9.99
C SER A 470 2.05 22.23 -10.85
N ALA A 471 2.29 22.86 -11.99
CA ALA A 471 3.39 22.52 -12.91
C ALA A 471 4.76 22.59 -12.22
N ARG A 472 4.97 23.58 -11.34
CA ARG A 472 6.21 23.72 -10.57
C ARG A 472 6.39 22.57 -9.56
N ARG A 473 5.30 22.10 -8.94
CA ARG A 473 5.34 20.92 -8.05
C ARG A 473 5.61 19.63 -8.81
N GLU A 474 5.04 19.47 -10.00
CA GLU A 474 5.29 18.31 -10.86
C GLU A 474 6.77 18.24 -11.25
N ILE A 475 7.36 19.36 -11.67
CA ILE A 475 8.80 19.42 -11.99
C ILE A 475 9.65 19.10 -10.75
N LEU A 476 9.29 19.64 -9.58
CA LEU A 476 9.95 19.29 -8.32
C LEU A 476 9.88 17.79 -8.05
N PHE A 477 8.72 17.17 -8.24
CA PHE A 477 8.56 15.73 -8.05
C PHE A 477 9.44 14.96 -9.06
N GLY A 478 9.40 15.30 -10.34
CA GLY A 478 10.20 14.64 -11.37
C GLY A 478 11.72 14.74 -11.15
N LYS A 479 12.21 15.89 -10.65
CA LYS A 479 13.63 16.04 -10.25
C LYS A 479 13.97 15.22 -9.01
N LEU A 480 13.09 15.17 -8.01
CA LEU A 480 13.30 14.37 -6.80
C LEU A 480 13.30 12.86 -7.07
N THR A 481 12.49 12.39 -8.03
CA THR A 481 12.46 10.98 -8.44
C THR A 481 13.51 10.63 -9.50
N GLY A 482 14.30 11.60 -9.96
CA GLY A 482 15.37 11.38 -10.94
C GLY A 482 14.88 11.10 -12.37
N VAL A 483 13.59 11.32 -12.65
CA VAL A 483 13.00 11.12 -13.99
C VAL A 483 13.19 12.36 -14.88
N ILE A 484 13.34 13.54 -14.27
CA ILE A 484 13.79 14.77 -14.92
C ILE A 484 15.22 15.02 -14.49
N THR A 485 16.15 14.90 -15.43
CA THR A 485 17.55 15.31 -15.26
C THR A 485 17.71 16.76 -15.63
#